data_AF-V5WLV4-F1
#
_entry.id   AF-V5WLV4-F1
#
_cell.length_a   1.000
_cell.length_b   1.000
_cell.length_c   1.000
_cell.angle_alpha   90.00
_cell.angle_beta   90.00
_cell.angle_gamma   90.00
#
_symmetry.space_group_name_H-M   'P 1'
#
loop_
_entity.id
_entity.type
_entity.pdbx_description
1 polymer ?
#
loop_
_entity_poly.entity_id
_entity_poly.type
_entity_poly.pdbx_seq_one_letter_code
_entity_poly.pdbx_strand_id
1 'polypeptide(L)'
;MYLRPETNGVLVESTMLKVIKSAEEYSSAMKLVYMANFPGEFILKNNIIEQYYALKLHFAVMGRRAFTPSMINRFNRYFHKDFQDCEVLGAFNAIHHLHMEPEELFHTWVAEEDIAVIEGQTVKKIDDIFVVNYDIPALLHKNNKETDIAVMVFRTKLGYSHVRGLVRTMHRALVDGGIINPKFDPSRAFHYSKGPFEQIMDGIGYLFTQNREKIGIEDFTFGNYLINRGIDRDLICGSLMNPVVGIEDDDGKIREVNLLQHTSGMDYSEAYSALKRVRYQTIFIHHGPLLQSICPCFDDR
;
A
#
# COMPACT_ATOMS: atom_id res chain seq x y z
N MET A 1 -3.12 2.60 -10.68
CA MET A 1 -2.93 3.95 -10.13
C MET A 1 -4.23 4.40 -9.52
N TYR A 2 -4.23 5.06 -8.38
CA TYR A 2 -5.43 5.70 -7.84
C TYR A 2 -5.11 7.07 -7.26
N LEU A 3 -6.06 7.99 -7.37
CA LEU A 3 -5.96 9.31 -6.76
C LEU A 3 -6.34 9.24 -5.30
N ARG A 4 -5.61 9.94 -4.45
CA ARG A 4 -5.96 10.10 -3.05
C ARG A 4 -7.16 11.06 -2.95
N PRO A 5 -8.07 10.85 -1.98
CA PRO A 5 -9.17 11.78 -1.67
C PRO A 5 -8.83 13.27 -1.78
N GLU A 6 -7.71 13.67 -1.21
CA GLU A 6 -7.28 15.06 -1.08
C GLU A 6 -7.01 15.76 -2.41
N THR A 7 -6.75 14.97 -3.46
CA THR A 7 -6.46 15.46 -4.79
C THR A 7 -7.33 14.79 -5.83
N ASN A 8 -8.44 14.14 -5.43
CA ASN A 8 -9.34 13.56 -6.40
C ASN A 8 -10.11 14.70 -7.09
N GLY A 9 -10.08 14.71 -8.42
CA GLY A 9 -10.73 15.75 -9.19
C GLY A 9 -10.35 15.74 -10.67
N VAL A 10 -11.30 16.19 -11.50
CA VAL A 10 -11.18 16.22 -12.97
C VAL A 10 -9.92 16.94 -13.44
N LEU A 11 -9.49 17.99 -12.74
CA LEU A 11 -8.27 18.73 -13.10
C LEU A 11 -7.00 17.90 -12.89
N VAL A 12 -6.94 17.09 -11.82
CA VAL A 12 -5.81 16.21 -11.50
C VAL A 12 -5.75 15.09 -12.53
N GLU A 13 -6.87 14.41 -12.76
CA GLU A 13 -7.00 13.34 -13.75
C GLU A 13 -6.60 13.82 -15.14
N SER A 14 -7.18 14.94 -15.60
CA SER A 14 -6.91 15.48 -16.93
C SER A 14 -5.45 15.93 -17.09
N THR A 15 -4.83 16.47 -16.05
CA THR A 15 -3.40 16.85 -16.08
C THR A 15 -2.51 15.63 -16.18
N MET A 16 -2.78 14.57 -15.42
CA MET A 16 -2.04 13.31 -15.50
C MET A 16 -2.20 12.64 -16.86
N LEU A 17 -3.42 12.58 -17.40
CA LEU A 17 -3.68 12.01 -18.72
C LEU A 17 -3.04 12.83 -19.85
N LYS A 18 -2.96 14.17 -19.72
CA LYS A 18 -2.24 15.03 -20.66
C LYS A 18 -0.77 14.67 -20.72
N VAL A 19 -0.11 14.42 -19.59
CA VAL A 19 1.31 13.99 -19.55
C VAL A 19 1.52 12.69 -20.34
N ILE A 20 0.61 11.72 -20.21
CA ILE A 20 0.70 10.46 -20.97
C ILE A 20 0.52 10.72 -22.47
N LYS A 21 -0.40 11.61 -22.85
CA LYS A 21 -0.69 11.92 -24.26
C LYS A 21 0.36 12.80 -24.93
N SER A 22 1.00 13.70 -24.19
CA SER A 22 1.89 14.72 -24.74
C SER A 22 3.29 14.19 -25.07
N ALA A 23 3.71 13.09 -24.45
CA ALA A 23 5.01 12.47 -24.72
C ALA A 23 4.83 11.22 -25.60
N GLU A 24 5.44 11.21 -26.79
CA GLU A 24 5.37 10.10 -27.75
C GLU A 24 5.81 8.76 -27.16
N GLU A 25 6.84 8.79 -26.31
CA GLU A 25 7.34 7.65 -25.56
C GLU A 25 6.22 6.96 -24.75
N TYR A 26 5.37 7.74 -24.09
CA TYR A 26 4.31 7.22 -23.21
C TYR A 26 3.03 6.92 -23.98
N SER A 27 2.65 7.78 -24.92
CA SER A 27 1.38 7.66 -25.66
C SER A 27 1.35 6.41 -26.55
N SER A 28 2.50 6.00 -27.10
CA SER A 28 2.64 4.79 -27.91
C SER A 28 2.82 3.50 -27.08
N ALA A 29 3.20 3.62 -25.80
CA ALA A 29 3.55 2.50 -24.94
C ALA A 29 2.55 2.23 -23.81
N MET A 30 1.55 3.09 -23.62
CA MET A 30 0.54 2.98 -22.56
C MET A 30 -0.87 3.04 -23.13
N LYS A 31 -1.72 2.12 -22.67
CA LYS A 31 -3.14 2.10 -22.98
C LYS A 31 -3.95 2.10 -21.69
N LEU A 32 -4.81 3.09 -21.50
CA LEU A 32 -5.82 3.07 -20.44
C LEU A 32 -6.82 1.94 -20.74
N VAL A 33 -6.94 0.98 -19.81
CA VAL A 33 -7.82 -0.19 -19.96
C VAL A 33 -8.90 -0.26 -18.90
N TYR A 34 -8.80 0.54 -17.85
CA TYR A 34 -9.80 0.66 -16.80
C TYR A 34 -9.75 2.07 -16.23
N MET A 35 -10.93 2.65 -16.01
CA MET A 35 -11.10 3.88 -15.25
C MET A 35 -12.43 3.79 -14.51
N ALA A 36 -12.40 4.05 -13.21
CA ALA A 36 -13.58 4.13 -12.37
C ALA A 36 -13.40 5.26 -11.37
N ASN A 37 -14.49 5.94 -11.03
CA ASN A 37 -14.56 6.81 -9.88
C ASN A 37 -15.54 6.18 -8.90
N PHE A 38 -15.03 5.66 -7.78
CA PHE A 38 -15.84 4.95 -6.79
C PHE A 38 -16.47 5.94 -5.83
N PRO A 39 -17.81 5.96 -5.70
CA PRO A 39 -18.47 6.78 -4.70
C PRO A 39 -18.07 6.39 -3.28
N GLY A 40 -17.96 7.36 -2.37
CA GLY A 40 -17.67 7.13 -0.96
C GLY A 40 -18.57 6.08 -0.29
N GLU A 41 -19.88 6.10 -0.60
CA GLU A 41 -20.82 5.09 -0.10
C GLU A 41 -20.47 3.67 -0.55
N PHE A 42 -19.98 3.51 -1.78
CA PHE A 42 -19.56 2.20 -2.30
C PHE A 42 -18.29 1.72 -1.58
N ILE A 43 -17.34 2.62 -1.35
CA ILE A 43 -16.10 2.34 -0.62
C ILE A 43 -16.41 1.84 0.80
N LEU A 44 -17.25 2.57 1.53
CA LEU A 44 -17.67 2.22 2.89
C LEU A 44 -18.45 0.92 2.94
N LYS A 45 -19.44 0.73 2.06
CA LYS A 45 -20.26 -0.49 2.05
C LYS A 45 -19.43 -1.76 1.85
N ASN A 46 -18.35 -1.67 1.08
CA ASN A 46 -17.47 -2.79 0.76
C ASN A 46 -16.20 -2.83 1.63
N ASN A 47 -16.04 -1.92 2.59
CA ASN A 47 -14.86 -1.78 3.45
C ASN A 47 -13.54 -1.77 2.67
N ILE A 48 -13.52 -1.11 1.50
CA ILE A 48 -12.38 -1.20 0.55
C ILE A 48 -11.08 -0.78 1.23
N ILE A 49 -11.12 0.30 2.01
CA ILE A 49 -9.95 0.90 2.63
C ILE A 49 -9.43 0.03 3.77
N GLU A 50 -10.31 -0.44 4.64
CA GLU A 50 -9.99 -1.31 5.76
C GLU A 50 -9.39 -2.62 5.28
N GLN A 51 -9.94 -3.20 4.21
CA GLN A 51 -9.43 -4.42 3.60
C GLN A 51 -8.06 -4.20 2.96
N TYR A 52 -7.92 -3.14 2.17
CA TYR A 52 -6.67 -2.84 1.47
C TYR A 52 -5.52 -2.50 2.44
N TYR A 53 -5.83 -1.84 3.58
CA TYR A 53 -4.86 -1.50 4.61
C TYR A 53 -4.89 -2.44 5.83
N ALA A 54 -5.45 -3.65 5.73
CA ALA A 54 -5.72 -4.52 6.88
C ALA A 54 -4.49 -4.78 7.78
N LEU A 55 -3.31 -5.00 7.19
CA LEU A 55 -2.06 -5.14 7.96
C LEU A 55 -1.69 -3.87 8.69
N LYS A 56 -1.71 -2.72 8.01
CA LYS A 56 -1.39 -1.46 8.64
C LYS A 56 -2.38 -1.10 9.74
N LEU A 57 -3.66 -1.38 9.51
CA LEU A 57 -4.72 -1.20 10.49
C LEU A 57 -4.48 -2.06 11.74
N HIS A 58 -4.09 -3.33 11.56
CA HIS A 58 -3.71 -4.21 12.67
C HIS A 58 -2.59 -3.57 13.52
N PHE A 59 -1.52 -3.08 12.90
CA PHE A 59 -0.42 -2.42 13.61
C PHE A 59 -0.83 -1.07 14.24
N ALA A 60 -1.72 -0.31 13.59
CA ALA A 60 -2.24 0.95 14.13
C ALA A 60 -3.10 0.73 15.38
N VAL A 61 -3.77 -0.42 15.49
CA VAL A 61 -4.55 -0.82 16.68
C VAL A 61 -3.65 -1.43 17.76
N MET A 62 -2.80 -2.38 17.39
CA MET A 62 -2.04 -3.19 18.34
C MET A 62 -0.75 -2.52 18.84
N GLY A 63 -0.19 -1.57 18.07
CA GLY A 63 1.04 -0.87 18.39
C GLY A 63 2.19 -1.84 18.67
N ARG A 64 2.86 -1.66 19.81
CA ARG A 64 3.94 -2.51 20.31
C ARG A 64 3.65 -4.01 20.23
N ARG A 65 2.41 -4.44 20.47
CA ARG A 65 2.05 -5.86 20.57
C ARG A 65 2.11 -6.62 19.24
N ALA A 66 2.09 -5.91 18.10
CA ALA A 66 2.15 -6.53 16.78
C ALA A 66 3.59 -6.77 16.28
N PHE A 67 4.61 -6.22 16.96
CA PHE A 67 5.98 -6.31 16.46
C PHE A 67 6.55 -7.72 16.63
N THR A 68 7.15 -8.23 15.55
CA THR A 68 7.94 -9.47 15.58
C THR A 68 9.32 -9.21 16.23
N PRO A 69 10.03 -10.25 16.68
CA PRO A 69 11.42 -10.10 17.15
C PRO A 69 12.34 -9.43 16.13
N SER A 70 12.16 -9.70 14.82
CA SER A 70 12.96 -9.08 13.76
C SER A 70 12.65 -7.59 13.62
N MET A 71 11.37 -7.20 13.66
CA MET A 71 10.96 -5.80 13.67
C MET A 71 11.50 -5.04 14.87
N ILE A 72 11.49 -5.64 16.06
CA ILE A 72 12.10 -5.07 17.29
C ILE A 72 13.59 -4.83 17.08
N ASN A 73 14.33 -5.79 16.54
CA ASN A 73 15.76 -5.64 16.26
C ASN A 73 16.03 -4.55 15.20
N ARG A 74 15.14 -4.37 14.22
CA ARG A 74 15.24 -3.27 13.26
C ARG A 74 14.95 -1.91 13.91
N PHE A 75 13.93 -1.83 14.76
CA PHE A 75 13.62 -0.64 15.54
C PHE A 75 14.84 -0.22 16.37
N ASN A 76 15.41 -1.15 17.15
CA ASN A 76 16.54 -0.87 18.03
C ASN A 76 17.75 -0.32 17.28
N ARG A 77 18.04 -0.91 16.11
CA ARG A 77 19.15 -0.48 15.27
C ARG A 77 18.93 0.89 14.64
N TYR A 78 17.71 1.20 14.22
CA TYR A 78 17.41 2.45 13.53
C TYR A 78 17.36 3.62 14.52
N PHE A 79 16.60 3.50 15.61
CA PHE A 79 16.40 4.58 16.56
C PHE A 79 17.48 4.66 17.66
N HIS A 80 18.41 3.70 17.69
CA HIS A 80 19.44 3.59 18.73
C HIS A 80 18.88 3.60 20.16
N LYS A 81 17.68 3.05 20.35
CA LYS A 81 17.01 2.89 21.65
C LYS A 81 16.56 1.44 21.84
N ASP A 82 16.52 0.96 23.08
CA ASP A 82 15.88 -0.32 23.35
C ASP A 82 14.36 -0.18 23.23
N PHE A 83 13.76 -0.95 22.32
CA PHE A 83 12.31 -1.06 22.16
C PHE A 83 11.62 -1.36 23.49
N GLN A 84 12.27 -2.09 24.40
CA GLN A 84 11.67 -2.41 25.69
C GLN A 84 11.40 -1.17 26.54
N ASP A 85 12.29 -0.18 26.47
CA ASP A 85 12.25 1.07 27.23
C ASP A 85 11.47 2.18 26.52
N CYS A 86 11.02 1.93 25.28
CA CYS A 86 10.28 2.91 24.48
C CYS A 86 8.76 2.74 24.60
N GLU A 87 8.05 3.86 24.69
CA GLU A 87 6.60 3.88 24.52
C GLU A 87 6.24 3.82 23.03
N VAL A 88 5.84 2.63 22.58
CA VAL A 88 5.49 2.36 21.18
C VAL A 88 3.98 2.16 21.06
N LEU A 89 3.29 3.18 20.55
CA LEU A 89 1.84 3.23 20.45
C LEU A 89 1.39 2.97 19.01
N GLY A 90 0.26 2.26 18.87
CA GLY A 90 -0.49 2.29 17.63
C GLY A 90 -1.15 3.66 17.46
N ALA A 91 -1.38 4.09 16.21
CA ALA A 91 -1.90 5.42 15.90
C ALA A 91 -3.19 5.80 16.66
N PHE A 92 -4.12 4.86 16.87
CA PHE A 92 -5.35 5.15 17.62
C PHE A 92 -5.08 5.46 19.10
N ASN A 93 -4.17 4.71 19.73
CA ASN A 93 -3.77 4.99 21.12
C ASN A 93 -2.98 6.30 21.22
N ALA A 94 -2.17 6.62 20.20
CA ALA A 94 -1.40 7.86 20.15
C ALA A 94 -2.28 9.11 20.10
N ILE A 95 -3.38 9.10 19.33
CA ILE A 95 -4.37 10.19 19.28
C ILE A 95 -4.89 10.52 20.69
N HIS A 96 -5.31 9.48 21.42
CA HIS A 96 -5.80 9.64 22.79
C HIS A 96 -4.72 10.11 23.76
N HIS A 97 -3.49 9.58 23.63
CA HIS A 97 -2.37 9.91 24.49
C HIS A 97 -1.88 11.35 24.28
N LEU A 98 -1.79 11.80 23.03
CA LEU A 98 -1.30 13.13 22.65
C LEU A 98 -2.40 14.21 22.67
N HIS A 99 -3.65 13.84 22.89
CA HIS A 99 -4.82 14.73 22.74
C HIS A 99 -4.87 15.43 21.37
N MET A 100 -4.61 14.66 20.30
CA MET A 100 -4.62 15.14 18.92
C MET A 100 -5.78 14.55 18.13
N GLU A 101 -6.30 15.29 17.17
CA GLU A 101 -7.19 14.76 16.14
C GLU A 101 -6.42 13.93 15.09
N PRO A 102 -7.09 13.02 14.34
CA PRO A 102 -6.44 12.19 13.31
C PRO A 102 -5.60 12.99 12.31
N GLU A 103 -6.14 14.10 11.81
CA GLU A 103 -5.49 15.01 10.86
C GLU A 103 -4.27 15.70 11.48
N GLU A 104 -4.35 16.08 12.76
CA GLU A 104 -3.23 16.71 13.47
C GLU A 104 -2.06 15.74 13.56
N LEU A 105 -2.29 14.50 14.00
CA LEU A 105 -1.27 13.45 14.05
C LEU A 105 -0.65 13.16 12.67
N PHE A 106 -1.47 13.17 11.61
CA PHE A 106 -1.00 13.00 10.23
C PHE A 106 -0.07 14.15 9.80
N HIS A 107 -0.42 15.38 10.15
CA HIS A 107 0.31 16.59 9.77
C HIS A 107 1.49 16.93 10.67
N THR A 108 1.66 16.26 11.82
CA THR A 108 2.86 16.40 12.66
C THR A 108 4.11 16.00 11.88
N TRP A 109 4.98 16.98 11.62
CA TRP A 109 6.26 16.78 10.95
C TRP A 109 7.34 16.43 11.97
N VAL A 110 8.23 15.53 11.56
CA VAL A 110 9.39 15.09 12.36
C VAL A 110 10.63 15.10 11.48
N ALA A 111 11.81 15.06 12.09
CA ALA A 111 13.06 14.94 11.36
C ALA A 111 13.15 13.58 10.62
N GLU A 112 14.03 13.48 9.62
CA GLU A 112 14.16 12.25 8.81
C GLU A 112 14.61 11.06 9.66
N GLU A 113 15.50 11.31 10.62
CA GLU A 113 15.98 10.35 11.62
C GLU A 113 14.90 9.88 12.60
N ASP A 114 13.80 10.63 12.71
CA ASP A 114 12.67 10.33 13.59
C ASP A 114 11.55 9.57 12.86
N ILE A 115 11.77 9.11 11.62
CA ILE A 115 10.80 8.29 10.89
C ILE A 115 11.45 7.08 10.22
N ALA A 116 10.94 5.90 10.55
CA ALA A 116 11.39 4.63 9.99
C ALA A 116 10.28 3.91 9.24
N VAL A 117 10.65 3.08 8.28
CA VAL A 117 9.78 2.07 7.70
C VAL A 117 10.32 0.69 8.05
N ILE A 118 9.56 -0.07 8.83
CA ILE A 118 9.93 -1.39 9.33
C ILE A 118 8.89 -2.39 8.81
N GLU A 119 9.30 -3.22 7.86
CA GLU A 119 8.44 -4.26 7.25
C GLU A 119 7.05 -3.78 6.79
N GLY A 120 7.03 -2.65 6.10
CA GLY A 120 5.80 -2.04 5.58
C GLY A 120 5.08 -1.13 6.56
N GLN A 121 5.52 -1.07 7.83
CA GLN A 121 4.91 -0.24 8.86
C GLN A 121 5.71 1.05 9.02
N THR A 122 5.03 2.19 9.06
CA THR A 122 5.67 3.47 9.36
C THR A 122 5.77 3.64 10.87
N VAL A 123 6.90 4.08 11.37
CA VAL A 123 7.11 4.39 12.79
C VAL A 123 7.64 5.81 12.86
N LYS A 124 6.86 6.71 13.47
CA LYS A 124 7.18 8.13 13.61
C LYS A 124 7.44 8.43 15.08
N LYS A 125 8.60 8.99 15.43
CA LYS A 125 8.91 9.46 16.78
C LYS A 125 8.39 10.88 16.96
N ILE A 126 7.49 11.08 17.92
CA ILE A 126 6.95 12.38 18.31
C ILE A 126 7.33 12.58 19.77
N ASP A 127 8.19 13.57 20.04
CA ASP A 127 8.80 13.77 21.35
C ASP A 127 9.47 12.47 21.85
N ASP A 128 8.99 11.92 22.96
CA ASP A 128 9.53 10.70 23.58
C ASP A 128 8.77 9.41 23.21
N ILE A 129 7.71 9.50 22.40
CA ILE A 129 6.90 8.35 22.00
C ILE A 129 7.09 7.96 20.53
N PHE A 130 6.81 6.70 20.21
CA PHE A 130 6.87 6.16 18.85
C PHE A 130 5.49 5.74 18.38
N VAL A 131 5.01 6.36 17.31
CA VAL A 131 3.68 6.14 16.75
C VAL A 131 3.75 5.29 15.49
N VAL A 132 3.08 4.15 15.52
CA VAL A 132 3.03 3.17 14.43
C VAL A 132 1.84 3.45 13.52
N ASN A 133 2.09 3.56 12.21
CA ASN A 133 1.10 3.80 11.16
C ASN A 133 0.22 5.02 11.43
N TYR A 134 0.88 6.14 11.79
CA TYR A 134 0.29 7.42 12.16
C TYR A 134 -0.73 7.97 11.13
N ASP A 135 -0.64 7.53 9.88
CA ASP A 135 -1.49 7.94 8.76
C ASP A 135 -2.86 7.24 8.71
N ILE A 136 -3.00 6.07 9.35
CA ILE A 136 -4.21 5.24 9.22
C ILE A 136 -5.48 5.93 9.74
N PRO A 137 -5.50 6.58 10.92
CA PRO A 137 -6.71 7.24 11.40
C PRO A 137 -7.21 8.34 10.47
N ALA A 138 -6.31 9.23 10.01
CA ALA A 138 -6.67 10.28 9.05
C ALA A 138 -7.12 9.69 7.71
N LEU A 139 -6.49 8.62 7.27
CA LEU A 139 -6.87 7.92 6.04
C LEU A 139 -8.31 7.38 6.15
N LEU A 140 -8.68 6.75 7.27
CA LEU A 140 -10.06 6.28 7.48
C LEU A 140 -11.04 7.44 7.58
N HIS A 141 -10.69 8.51 8.31
CA HIS A 141 -11.55 9.68 8.48
C HIS A 141 -11.89 10.36 7.15
N LYS A 142 -10.91 10.50 6.26
CA LYS A 142 -11.09 11.12 4.93
C LYS A 142 -11.89 10.26 3.95
N ASN A 143 -11.89 8.95 4.13
CA ASN A 143 -12.68 8.04 3.29
C ASN A 143 -14.08 7.89 3.87
N ASN A 144 -14.92 8.90 3.61
CA ASN A 144 -16.31 8.95 4.04
C ASN A 144 -17.27 8.96 2.84
N LYS A 145 -18.57 9.11 3.08
CA LYS A 145 -19.61 9.06 2.04
C LYS A 145 -19.48 10.14 0.96
N GLU A 146 -18.82 11.25 1.28
CA GLU A 146 -18.67 12.42 0.41
C GLU A 146 -17.37 12.37 -0.42
N THR A 147 -16.52 11.38 -0.15
CA THR A 147 -15.20 11.26 -0.77
C THR A 147 -15.18 10.14 -1.79
N ASP A 148 -14.91 10.48 -3.04
CA ASP A 148 -14.72 9.50 -4.10
C ASP A 148 -13.24 9.12 -4.29
N ILE A 149 -12.99 7.95 -4.88
CA ILE A 149 -11.65 7.53 -5.33
C ILE A 149 -11.63 7.22 -6.82
N ALA A 150 -10.83 7.97 -7.56
CA ALA A 150 -10.53 7.69 -8.96
C ALA A 150 -9.42 6.63 -9.09
N VAL A 151 -9.69 5.58 -9.86
CA VAL A 151 -8.79 4.44 -10.09
C VAL A 151 -8.59 4.27 -11.60
N MET A 152 -7.34 4.11 -12.00
CA MET A 152 -6.92 3.93 -13.39
C MET A 152 -5.99 2.73 -13.53
N VAL A 153 -6.23 1.88 -14.53
CA VAL A 153 -5.32 0.81 -14.94
C VAL A 153 -4.82 1.08 -16.34
N PHE A 154 -3.50 1.04 -16.48
CA PHE A 154 -2.81 1.16 -17.74
C PHE A 154 -2.17 -0.18 -18.09
N ARG A 155 -2.41 -0.66 -19.31
CA ARG A 155 -1.58 -1.70 -19.91
C ARG A 155 -0.37 -1.04 -20.54
N THR A 156 0.82 -1.52 -20.21
CA THR A 156 2.06 -0.94 -20.75
C THR A 156 3.12 -2.00 -21.01
N LYS A 157 4.01 -1.70 -21.95
CA LYS A 157 5.26 -2.43 -22.21
C LYS A 157 6.48 -1.79 -21.54
N LEU A 158 6.28 -0.67 -20.85
CA LEU A 158 7.34 0.07 -20.17
C LEU A 158 7.79 -0.67 -18.91
N GLY A 159 9.11 -0.68 -18.67
CA GLY A 159 9.67 -1.15 -17.41
C GLY A 159 9.45 -0.16 -16.26
N TYR A 160 9.59 -0.63 -15.01
CA TYR A 160 9.34 0.18 -13.81
C TYR A 160 10.17 1.47 -13.72
N SER A 161 11.39 1.50 -14.26
CA SER A 161 12.20 2.71 -14.32
C SER A 161 11.52 3.83 -15.12
N HIS A 162 10.96 3.51 -16.29
CA HIS A 162 10.23 4.45 -17.14
C HIS A 162 8.91 4.87 -16.49
N VAL A 163 8.20 3.93 -15.86
CA VAL A 163 6.97 4.25 -15.10
C VAL A 163 7.26 5.23 -13.95
N ARG A 164 8.37 5.05 -13.22
CA ARG A 164 8.81 6.02 -12.19
C ARG A 164 9.12 7.39 -12.80
N GLY A 165 9.74 7.42 -13.97
CA GLY A 165 9.98 8.66 -14.73
C GLY A 165 8.68 9.38 -15.08
N LEU A 166 7.70 8.64 -15.61
CA LEU A 166 6.36 9.15 -15.90
C LEU A 166 5.69 9.75 -14.65
N VAL A 167 5.70 9.02 -13.53
CA VAL A 167 5.12 9.48 -12.26
C VAL A 167 5.75 10.80 -11.80
N ARG A 168 7.08 10.94 -11.91
CA ARG A 168 7.76 12.22 -11.60
C ARG A 168 7.36 13.34 -12.54
N THR A 169 7.11 13.05 -13.81
CA THR A 169 6.62 14.04 -14.78
C THR A 169 5.17 14.43 -14.50
N MET A 170 4.32 13.49 -14.12
CA MET A 170 2.96 13.78 -13.66
C MET A 170 2.96 14.66 -12.42
N HIS A 171 3.77 14.35 -11.41
CA HIS A 171 3.89 15.17 -10.20
C HIS A 171 4.34 16.61 -10.53
N ARG A 172 5.38 16.77 -11.35
CA ARG A 172 5.82 18.10 -11.81
C ARG A 172 4.70 18.86 -12.53
N ALA A 173 3.97 18.21 -13.43
CA ALA A 173 2.85 18.85 -14.12
C ALA A 173 1.72 19.29 -13.16
N LEU A 174 1.47 18.52 -12.09
CA LEU A 174 0.50 18.92 -11.06
C LEU A 174 1.00 20.12 -10.22
N VAL A 175 2.29 20.16 -9.89
CA VAL A 175 2.91 21.30 -9.18
C VAL A 175 2.91 22.55 -10.06
N ASP A 176 3.37 22.44 -11.30
CA ASP A 176 3.44 23.55 -12.26
C ASP A 176 2.05 24.10 -12.60
N GLY A 177 1.03 23.22 -12.59
CA GLY A 177 -0.37 23.60 -12.75
C GLY A 177 -1.01 24.24 -11.51
N GLY A 178 -0.28 24.37 -10.40
CA GLY A 178 -0.79 24.91 -9.13
C GLY A 178 -1.82 24.00 -8.45
N ILE A 179 -1.89 22.72 -8.85
CA ILE A 179 -2.89 21.75 -8.37
C ILE A 179 -2.47 21.17 -7.01
N ILE A 180 -1.16 20.91 -6.84
CA ILE A 180 -0.60 20.42 -5.57
C ILE A 180 0.54 21.30 -5.09
N ASN A 181 0.75 21.34 -3.78
CA ASN A 181 1.85 22.08 -3.19
C ASN A 181 3.19 21.43 -3.57
N PRO A 182 4.22 22.20 -4.01
CA PRO A 182 5.53 21.67 -4.36
C PRO A 182 6.23 20.92 -3.20
N LYS A 183 5.86 21.24 -1.95
CA LYS A 183 6.39 20.55 -0.75
C LYS A 183 5.72 19.20 -0.48
N PHE A 184 4.66 18.84 -1.20
CA PHE A 184 3.98 17.57 -1.00
C PHE A 184 4.68 16.45 -1.74
N ASP A 185 4.96 15.38 -1.00
CA ASP A 185 5.40 14.12 -1.58
C ASP A 185 4.35 13.62 -2.61
N PRO A 186 4.77 13.16 -3.80
CA PRO A 186 3.85 12.67 -4.83
C PRO A 186 2.86 11.61 -4.33
N SER A 187 3.26 10.78 -3.37
CA SER A 187 2.40 9.74 -2.78
C SER A 187 1.19 10.28 -2.03
N ARG A 188 1.19 11.57 -1.66
CA ARG A 188 0.03 12.27 -1.09
C ARG A 188 -1.02 12.63 -2.14
N ALA A 189 -0.65 12.73 -3.41
CA ALA A 189 -1.58 13.03 -4.49
C ALA A 189 -2.12 11.74 -5.14
N PHE A 190 -1.24 10.81 -5.44
CA PHE A 190 -1.66 9.56 -6.06
C PHE A 190 -0.75 8.40 -5.71
N HIS A 191 -1.32 7.21 -5.76
CA HIS A 191 -0.62 5.95 -5.59
C HIS A 191 -0.45 5.25 -6.94
N TYR A 192 0.66 4.53 -7.08
CA TYR A 192 0.91 3.61 -8.18
C TYR A 192 1.63 2.38 -7.65
N SER A 193 1.31 1.22 -8.23
CA SER A 193 1.94 -0.05 -7.89
C SER A 193 3.41 -0.05 -8.33
N LYS A 194 4.32 -0.41 -7.43
CA LYS A 194 5.77 -0.38 -7.65
C LYS A 194 6.35 -1.74 -7.98
N GLY A 195 5.58 -2.81 -7.83
CA GLY A 195 6.00 -4.17 -8.13
C GLY A 195 4.83 -5.11 -8.44
N PRO A 196 5.11 -6.34 -8.90
CA PRO A 196 4.08 -7.27 -9.37
C PRO A 196 3.07 -7.69 -8.29
N PHE A 197 3.51 -7.91 -7.05
CA PHE A 197 2.58 -8.22 -5.95
C PHE A 197 1.71 -7.03 -5.56
N GLU A 198 2.28 -5.82 -5.53
CA GLU A 198 1.51 -4.60 -5.24
C GLU A 198 0.46 -4.33 -6.34
N GLN A 199 0.72 -4.72 -7.60
CA GLN A 199 -0.28 -4.65 -8.67
C GLN A 199 -1.49 -5.55 -8.38
N ILE A 200 -1.26 -6.76 -7.89
CA ILE A 200 -2.37 -7.66 -7.49
C ILE A 200 -3.09 -7.08 -6.26
N MET A 201 -2.36 -6.60 -5.25
CA MET A 201 -2.95 -6.01 -4.04
C MET A 201 -3.83 -4.79 -4.36
N ASP A 202 -3.30 -3.84 -5.15
CA ASP A 202 -4.05 -2.68 -5.65
C ASP A 202 -5.24 -3.12 -6.50
N GLY A 203 -5.04 -4.15 -7.31
CA GLY A 203 -6.04 -4.76 -8.16
C GLY A 203 -7.24 -5.29 -7.39
N ILE A 204 -7.00 -6.18 -6.43
CA ILE A 204 -8.03 -6.79 -5.58
C ILE A 204 -8.75 -5.72 -4.74
N GLY A 205 -8.01 -4.71 -4.28
CA GLY A 205 -8.57 -3.63 -3.48
C GLY A 205 -9.51 -2.72 -4.26
N TYR A 206 -9.15 -2.38 -5.50
CA TYR A 206 -9.78 -1.26 -6.20
C TYR A 206 -10.39 -1.59 -7.57
N LEU A 207 -10.33 -2.82 -8.06
CA LEU A 207 -10.94 -3.18 -9.35
C LEU A 207 -12.20 -4.00 -9.16
N PHE A 208 -13.24 -3.54 -9.85
CA PHE A 208 -14.54 -4.18 -9.88
C PHE A 208 -15.03 -4.34 -11.32
N THR A 209 -15.78 -5.41 -11.58
CA THR A 209 -16.52 -5.60 -12.83
C THR A 209 -17.63 -4.55 -12.95
N GLN A 210 -18.26 -4.46 -14.13
CA GLN A 210 -19.44 -3.62 -14.33
C GLN A 210 -20.61 -4.02 -13.40
N ASN A 211 -20.66 -5.28 -12.98
CA ASN A 211 -21.64 -5.81 -12.03
C ASN A 211 -21.26 -5.57 -10.56
N ARG A 212 -20.18 -4.81 -10.31
CA ARG A 212 -19.64 -4.50 -8.98
C ARG A 212 -19.10 -5.71 -8.23
N GLU A 213 -18.63 -6.72 -8.95
CA GLU A 213 -17.96 -7.89 -8.38
C GLU A 213 -16.45 -7.67 -8.34
N LYS A 214 -15.76 -8.26 -7.37
CA LYS A 214 -14.29 -8.20 -7.29
C LYS A 214 -13.67 -8.99 -8.45
N ILE A 215 -12.54 -8.49 -8.95
CA ILE A 215 -11.73 -9.18 -9.96
C ILE A 215 -10.92 -10.32 -9.30
N GLY A 216 -10.89 -11.49 -9.93
CA GLY A 216 -10.15 -12.65 -9.44
C GLY A 216 -8.63 -12.49 -9.59
N ILE A 217 -7.85 -13.21 -8.80
CA ILE A 217 -6.37 -13.17 -8.88
C ILE A 217 -5.88 -13.61 -10.27
N GLU A 218 -6.56 -14.61 -10.82
CA GLU A 218 -6.36 -15.19 -12.14
C GLU A 218 -6.54 -14.19 -13.29
N ASP A 219 -7.28 -13.10 -13.09
CA ASP A 219 -7.49 -12.07 -14.12
C ASP A 219 -6.34 -11.05 -14.18
N PHE A 220 -5.50 -10.99 -13.14
CA PHE A 220 -4.29 -10.18 -13.15
C PHE A 220 -3.17 -10.91 -13.89
N THR A 221 -2.45 -10.19 -14.74
CA THR A 221 -1.38 -10.80 -15.56
C THR A 221 -0.32 -11.48 -14.70
N PHE A 222 0.06 -10.90 -13.57
CA PHE A 222 1.01 -11.53 -12.65
C PHE A 222 0.38 -12.69 -11.85
N GLY A 223 -0.88 -12.58 -11.44
CA GLY A 223 -1.59 -13.67 -10.76
C GLY A 223 -1.70 -14.92 -11.64
N ASN A 224 -2.14 -14.74 -12.89
CA ASN A 224 -2.13 -15.80 -13.91
C ASN A 224 -0.72 -16.35 -14.17
N TYR A 225 0.30 -15.49 -14.21
CA TYR A 225 1.70 -15.90 -14.38
C TYR A 225 2.18 -16.85 -13.27
N LEU A 226 1.79 -16.59 -12.02
CA LEU A 226 2.09 -17.43 -10.86
C LEU A 226 1.33 -18.76 -10.90
N ILE A 227 0.03 -18.72 -11.18
CA ILE A 227 -0.84 -19.91 -11.27
C ILE A 227 -0.33 -20.87 -12.35
N ASN A 228 0.00 -20.37 -13.54
CA ASN A 228 0.57 -21.18 -14.62
C ASN A 228 1.96 -21.78 -14.30
N ARG A 229 2.58 -21.38 -13.19
CA ARG A 229 3.84 -21.92 -12.66
C ARG A 229 3.63 -22.78 -11.41
N GLY A 230 2.40 -23.20 -11.15
CA GLY A 230 2.05 -24.11 -10.07
C GLY A 230 1.99 -23.46 -8.70
N ILE A 231 1.92 -22.12 -8.62
CA ILE A 231 1.65 -21.45 -7.34
C ILE A 231 0.15 -21.48 -7.10
N ASP A 232 -0.25 -22.09 -5.99
CA ASP A 232 -1.64 -22.20 -5.59
C ASP A 232 -2.26 -20.82 -5.28
N ARG A 233 -3.56 -20.67 -5.57
CA ARG A 233 -4.30 -19.42 -5.37
C ARG A 233 -4.30 -18.99 -3.90
N ASP A 234 -4.51 -19.92 -2.98
CA ASP A 234 -4.56 -19.62 -1.53
C ASP A 234 -3.20 -19.13 -1.04
N LEU A 235 -2.10 -19.66 -1.59
CA LEU A 235 -0.75 -19.20 -1.28
C LEU A 235 -0.52 -17.75 -1.77
N ILE A 236 -1.03 -17.38 -2.95
CA ILE A 236 -0.96 -16.00 -3.46
C ILE A 236 -1.78 -15.08 -2.55
N CYS A 237 -3.03 -15.43 -2.26
CA CYS A 237 -3.91 -14.69 -1.33
C CYS A 237 -3.23 -14.50 0.03
N GLY A 238 -2.74 -15.58 0.63
CA GLY A 238 -2.06 -15.57 1.92
C GLY A 238 -0.84 -14.65 1.90
N SER A 239 -0.05 -14.67 0.83
CA SER A 239 1.12 -13.80 0.63
C SER A 239 0.76 -12.31 0.54
N LEU A 240 -0.41 -11.98 0.01
CA LEU A 240 -0.90 -10.61 -0.07
C LEU A 240 -1.50 -10.12 1.26
N MET A 241 -2.22 -10.99 1.97
CA MET A 241 -2.83 -10.67 3.26
C MET A 241 -1.80 -10.57 4.39
N ASN A 242 -0.79 -11.43 4.37
CA ASN A 242 0.26 -11.51 5.37
C ASN A 242 1.65 -11.34 4.72
N PRO A 243 1.97 -10.13 4.20
CA PRO A 243 3.17 -9.93 3.39
C PRO A 243 4.48 -9.95 4.19
N VAL A 244 4.46 -10.04 5.52
CA VAL A 244 5.69 -10.17 6.32
C VAL A 244 6.14 -11.62 6.30
N VAL A 245 7.28 -11.88 5.65
CA VAL A 245 7.79 -13.22 5.36
C VAL A 245 9.27 -13.34 5.69
N GLY A 246 9.69 -14.53 6.09
CA GLY A 246 11.10 -14.89 6.13
C GLY A 246 11.56 -15.34 4.75
N ILE A 247 12.44 -14.57 4.11
CA ILE A 247 13.04 -14.92 2.82
C ILE A 247 14.49 -15.34 3.00
N GLU A 248 14.87 -16.47 2.42
CA GLU A 248 16.27 -16.91 2.36
C GLU A 248 17.04 -16.08 1.33
N ASP A 249 18.16 -15.48 1.71
CA ASP A 249 19.08 -14.76 0.82
C ASP A 249 20.11 -15.70 0.14
N ASP A 250 20.99 -15.15 -0.71
CA ASP A 250 21.88 -15.96 -1.55
C ASP A 250 22.95 -16.69 -0.73
N ASP A 251 23.19 -16.22 0.50
CA ASP A 251 24.10 -16.83 1.47
C ASP A 251 23.39 -17.87 2.36
N GLY A 252 22.11 -18.17 2.09
CA GLY A 252 21.29 -19.11 2.87
C GLY A 252 20.77 -18.54 4.19
N LYS A 253 20.93 -17.24 4.45
CA LYS A 253 20.43 -16.60 5.67
C LYS A 253 18.98 -16.18 5.47
N ILE A 254 18.16 -16.43 6.50
CA ILE A 254 16.76 -16.00 6.48
C ILE A 254 16.64 -14.59 7.05
N ARG A 255 16.01 -13.69 6.30
CA ARG A 255 15.68 -12.33 6.74
C ARG A 255 14.18 -12.10 6.66
N GLU A 256 13.62 -11.47 7.68
CA GLU A 256 12.22 -11.02 7.61
C GLU A 256 12.13 -9.79 6.70
N VAL A 257 11.19 -9.82 5.75
CA VAL A 257 10.91 -8.73 4.81
C VAL A 257 9.40 -8.57 4.62
N ASN A 258 8.95 -7.38 4.27
CA ASN A 258 7.65 -7.20 3.63
C ASN A 258 7.74 -7.55 2.12
N LEU A 259 7.04 -8.59 1.67
CA LEU A 259 7.09 -9.11 0.30
C LEU A 259 6.71 -8.05 -0.76
N LEU A 260 5.73 -7.20 -0.48
CA LEU A 260 5.30 -6.15 -1.41
C LEU A 260 6.42 -5.13 -1.62
N GLN A 261 7.09 -4.72 -0.53
CA GLN A 261 8.23 -3.81 -0.61
C GLN A 261 9.47 -4.49 -1.20
N HIS A 262 9.72 -5.75 -0.83
CA HIS A 262 10.88 -6.50 -1.30
C HIS A 262 10.85 -6.70 -2.81
N THR A 263 9.66 -6.91 -3.39
CA THR A 263 9.47 -7.12 -4.83
C THR A 263 9.25 -5.82 -5.62
N SER A 264 9.41 -4.66 -4.99
CA SER A 264 9.33 -3.36 -5.67
C SER A 264 10.40 -3.22 -6.74
N GLY A 265 9.98 -2.93 -7.97
CA GLY A 265 10.84 -2.76 -9.14
C GLY A 265 11.27 -4.05 -9.82
N MET A 266 10.95 -5.21 -9.24
CA MET A 266 11.24 -6.52 -9.83
C MET A 266 10.33 -6.81 -11.02
N ASP A 267 10.85 -7.54 -12.01
CA ASP A 267 10.02 -8.17 -13.03
C ASP A 267 9.28 -9.41 -12.49
N TYR A 268 8.48 -10.05 -13.35
CA TYR A 268 7.68 -11.21 -12.95
C TYR A 268 8.53 -12.44 -12.58
N SER A 269 9.66 -12.65 -13.26
CA SER A 269 10.56 -13.78 -13.00
C SER A 269 11.29 -13.61 -11.68
N GLU A 270 11.77 -12.39 -11.42
CA GLU A 270 12.42 -11.99 -10.17
C GLU A 270 11.46 -12.10 -9.00
N ALA A 271 10.25 -11.54 -9.10
CA ALA A 271 9.23 -11.59 -8.04
C ALA A 271 8.77 -13.03 -7.75
N TYR A 272 8.60 -13.87 -8.78
CA TYR A 272 8.34 -15.30 -8.61
C TYR A 272 9.49 -16.03 -7.91
N SER A 273 10.73 -15.72 -8.28
CA SER A 273 11.91 -16.30 -7.64
C SER A 273 12.01 -15.89 -6.16
N ALA A 274 11.66 -14.64 -5.83
CA ALA A 274 11.57 -14.17 -4.45
C ALA A 274 10.50 -14.95 -3.66
N LEU A 275 9.31 -15.17 -4.23
CA LEU A 275 8.26 -15.94 -3.57
C LEU A 275 8.71 -17.38 -3.24
N LYS A 276 9.42 -18.06 -4.15
CA LYS A 276 9.93 -19.43 -3.91
C LYS A 276 10.97 -19.52 -2.79
N ARG A 277 11.59 -18.40 -2.44
CA ARG A 277 12.59 -18.30 -1.36
C ARG A 277 11.98 -17.98 -0.01
N VAL A 278 10.66 -17.75 0.04
CA VAL A 278 9.94 -17.64 1.29
C VAL A 278 10.04 -18.98 2.04
N ARG A 279 10.38 -18.90 3.32
CA ARG A 279 10.54 -20.04 4.24
C ARG A 279 9.50 -20.06 5.34
N TYR A 280 9.04 -18.89 5.75
CA TYR A 280 7.91 -18.74 6.66
C TYR A 280 7.13 -17.46 6.35
N GLN A 281 5.90 -17.40 6.86
CA GLN A 281 5.04 -16.24 6.82
C GLN A 281 4.58 -15.91 8.24
N THR A 282 4.63 -14.64 8.61
CA THR A 282 4.09 -14.15 9.88
C THR A 282 2.61 -13.89 9.70
N ILE A 283 1.77 -14.62 10.42
CA ILE A 283 0.31 -14.48 10.36
C ILE A 283 -0.16 -13.47 11.40
N PHE A 284 -0.79 -12.38 10.93
CA PHE A 284 -1.44 -11.41 11.80
C PHE A 284 -2.93 -11.71 11.84
N ILE A 285 -3.45 -12.03 13.02
CA ILE A 285 -4.88 -12.25 13.19
C ILE A 285 -5.55 -10.88 13.21
N HIS A 286 -6.31 -10.59 12.17
CA HIS A 286 -7.10 -9.37 12.09
C HIS A 286 -8.42 -9.58 12.85
N HIS A 287 -8.54 -9.02 14.05
CA HIS A 287 -9.74 -9.12 14.86
C HIS A 287 -10.78 -8.06 14.46
N GLY A 288 -11.91 -8.50 13.89
CA GLY A 288 -13.11 -7.68 13.70
C GLY A 288 -14.19 -8.41 12.88
N PRO A 289 -15.48 -8.05 13.04
CA PRO A 289 -16.57 -8.50 12.16
C PRO A 289 -16.39 -8.08 10.68
N LEU A 290 -15.35 -7.29 10.40
CA LEU A 290 -15.00 -6.70 9.11
C LEU A 290 -14.27 -7.64 8.13
N LEU A 291 -13.78 -8.81 8.58
CA LEU A 291 -12.99 -9.70 7.72
C LEU A 291 -13.64 -11.03 7.29
N GLN A 292 -14.80 -11.39 7.83
CA GLN A 292 -15.50 -12.63 7.43
C GLN A 292 -16.01 -12.61 5.97
N SER A 293 -15.95 -11.47 5.26
CA SER A 293 -16.42 -11.32 3.86
C SER A 293 -15.30 -11.10 2.82
N ILE A 294 -14.03 -11.32 3.18
CA ILE A 294 -12.88 -10.72 2.47
C ILE A 294 -12.36 -11.48 1.28
N CYS A 295 -12.72 -12.74 1.10
CA CYS A 295 -12.44 -13.47 -0.12
C CYS A 295 -13.56 -14.48 -0.37
N PRO A 296 -14.27 -14.40 -1.51
CA PRO A 296 -15.15 -15.50 -1.95
C PRO A 296 -14.40 -16.84 -2.08
N CYS A 297 -13.07 -16.81 -2.10
CA CYS A 297 -12.18 -17.98 -2.09
C CYS A 297 -12.25 -18.78 -0.77
N PHE A 298 -12.75 -18.20 0.32
CA PHE A 298 -12.83 -18.83 1.64
C PHE A 298 -14.26 -19.21 2.05
N ASP A 299 -15.27 -18.97 1.21
CA ASP A 299 -16.67 -19.27 1.52
C ASP A 299 -17.06 -20.76 1.35
N ASP A 300 -16.12 -21.64 0.93
CA ASP A 300 -16.36 -23.07 0.68
C ASP A 300 -15.65 -24.01 1.70
N ARG A 301 -15.51 -23.63 2.97
CA ARG A 301 -15.09 -24.56 4.05
C ARG A 301 -15.95 -24.48 5.30
#